data_AF-A0A392MES7-F1
#
_entry.id   AF-A0A392MES7-F1
#
_cell.length_a   1.000
_cell.length_b   1.000
_cell.length_c   1.000
_cell.angle_alpha   90.00
_cell.angle_beta   90.00
_cell.angle_gamma   90.00
#
_symmetry.space_group_name_H-M   'P 1'
#
loop_
_entity.id
_entity.type
_entity.pdbx_description
1 polymer ?
#
loop_
_entity_poly.entity_id
_entity_poly.type
_entity_poly.pdbx_seq_one_letter_code
_entity_poly.pdbx_strand_id
1 'polypeptide(L)'
;MSVDSNASVHGGGHSGSQNHNKGYQNDILNPYFMHPNENPGLILVTPPLSGLNYHSWSRAMTMALRSKNKLHFINGSLPRPDDEDHDSIAWDRCDTMIMSWISNVVDAEISQSVLWMDTASEIWQDLKERFYQGDVFRISDIQEEIYTLKQ
;
A
#
# COMPACT_ATOMS: atom_id res chain seq x y z
N MET A 1 -66.95 -7.22 40.71
CA MET A 1 -65.83 -8.15 40.91
C MET A 1 -65.29 -8.49 39.53
N SER A 2 -64.07 -8.25 39.10
CA SER A 2 -62.91 -7.45 39.50
C SER A 2 -62.09 -7.40 38.19
N VAL A 3 -61.78 -6.23 37.62
CA VAL A 3 -60.41 -5.63 37.56
C VAL A 3 -59.29 -6.69 37.58
N ASP A 4 -58.35 -6.77 36.63
CA ASP A 4 -57.52 -5.67 36.15
C ASP A 4 -56.97 -5.85 34.72
N SER A 5 -56.82 -4.69 34.07
CA SER A 5 -55.87 -4.40 33.00
C SER A 5 -54.43 -4.61 33.46
N ASN A 6 -53.53 -5.03 32.57
CA ASN A 6 -52.14 -4.59 32.69
C ASN A 6 -51.48 -4.44 31.32
N ALA A 7 -51.37 -3.19 30.87
CA ALA A 7 -50.37 -2.74 29.93
C ALA A 7 -49.22 -2.16 30.76
N SER A 8 -47.98 -2.56 30.51
CA SER A 8 -46.71 -1.92 30.92
C SER A 8 -45.56 -2.88 30.62
N VAL A 9 -44.32 -2.52 30.26
CA VAL A 9 -43.63 -1.32 29.77
C VAL A 9 -42.15 -1.79 29.65
N HIS A 10 -41.47 -1.32 28.61
CA HIS A 10 -40.00 -1.19 28.49
C HIS A 10 -39.06 -2.41 28.60
N GLY A 11 -38.18 -2.45 27.60
CA GLY A 11 -36.84 -3.02 27.66
C GLY A 11 -36.29 -3.07 26.24
N GLY A 12 -35.89 -1.94 25.65
CA GLY A 12 -34.47 -1.57 25.63
C GLY A 12 -33.70 -2.65 24.86
N GLY A 13 -33.56 -2.55 23.54
CA GLY A 13 -32.65 -1.56 22.99
C GLY A 13 -31.22 -1.83 23.46
N HIS A 14 -30.66 -2.99 23.10
CA HIS A 14 -29.22 -3.23 23.08
C HIS A 14 -28.90 -4.07 21.84
N SER A 15 -28.92 -3.41 20.67
CA SER A 15 -27.94 -3.74 19.66
C SER A 15 -26.59 -3.51 20.34
N GLY A 16 -25.97 -4.59 20.82
CA GLY A 16 -24.61 -4.54 21.30
C GLY A 16 -23.76 -4.05 20.14
N SER A 17 -23.49 -2.75 20.13
CA SER A 17 -22.46 -2.17 19.28
C SER A 17 -21.17 -2.84 19.74
N GLN A 18 -20.80 -3.90 19.03
CA GLN A 18 -19.54 -4.57 19.26
C GLN A 18 -18.48 -3.55 18.87
N ASN A 19 -17.95 -2.85 19.88
CA ASN A 19 -16.67 -2.17 19.82
C ASN A 19 -15.60 -3.23 19.56
N HIS A 20 -15.52 -3.72 18.31
CA HIS A 20 -14.38 -4.46 17.83
C HIS A 20 -13.29 -3.45 17.51
N ASN A 21 -12.65 -2.94 18.56
CA ASN A 21 -11.30 -2.44 18.42
C ASN A 21 -10.45 -3.65 17.99
N LYS A 22 -10.33 -3.89 16.68
CA LYS A 22 -9.76 -5.11 16.07
C LYS A 22 -8.29 -5.34 16.44
N GLY A 23 -7.69 -4.47 17.26
CA GLY A 23 -6.43 -4.77 17.95
C GLY A 23 -5.30 -5.07 16.98
N TYR A 24 -5.25 -4.40 15.83
CA TYR A 24 -4.26 -4.63 14.76
C TYR A 24 -2.83 -4.69 15.26
N GLN A 25 -2.53 -3.89 16.28
CA GLN A 25 -1.24 -3.80 16.93
C GLN A 25 -0.81 -5.09 17.64
N ASN A 26 -1.73 -6.03 17.88
CA ASN A 26 -1.47 -7.31 18.51
C ASN A 26 -1.31 -8.46 17.49
N ASP A 27 -1.62 -8.23 16.21
CA ASP A 27 -1.49 -9.21 15.15
C ASP A 27 -0.50 -8.72 14.09
N ILE A 28 0.75 -9.18 14.20
CA ILE A 28 1.86 -8.82 13.30
C ILE A 28 1.64 -9.27 11.85
N LEU A 29 0.73 -10.22 11.61
CA LEU A 29 0.40 -10.70 10.28
C LEU A 29 -0.73 -9.88 9.64
N ASN A 30 -1.38 -9.01 10.41
CA ASN A 30 -2.42 -8.15 9.90
C ASN A 30 -1.84 -7.13 8.90
N PRO A 31 -2.43 -6.96 7.71
CA PRO A 31 -1.95 -6.00 6.73
C PRO A 31 -1.99 -4.54 7.22
N TYR A 32 -2.83 -4.21 8.21
CA TYR A 32 -2.92 -2.89 8.84
C TYR A 32 -1.95 -2.69 10.02
N PHE A 33 -1.21 -3.73 10.42
CA PHE A 33 -0.18 -3.58 11.43
C PHE A 33 0.91 -2.62 10.95
N MET A 34 1.28 -1.64 11.77
CA MET A 34 2.42 -0.75 11.52
C MET A 34 3.40 -0.90 12.67
N HIS A 35 4.62 -1.32 12.36
CA HIS A 35 5.63 -1.53 13.38
C HIS A 35 6.08 -0.17 13.95
N PRO A 36 6.32 -0.02 15.27
CA PRO A 36 6.70 1.28 15.87
C PRO A 36 7.93 1.96 15.26
N ASN A 37 8.84 1.18 14.67
CA ASN A 37 10.05 1.68 13.99
C ASN A 37 9.81 2.12 12.53
N GLU A 38 8.61 1.87 11.98
CA GLU A 38 8.26 2.31 10.64
C GLU A 38 7.92 3.80 10.66
N ASN A 39 8.56 4.54 9.75
CA ASN A 39 8.36 5.96 9.60
C ASN A 39 8.40 6.34 8.11
N PRO A 40 7.83 7.50 7.72
CA PRO A 40 7.75 7.90 6.32
C PRO A 40 9.10 8.06 5.63
N GLY A 41 10.16 8.41 6.36
CA GLY A 41 11.50 8.71 5.81
C GLY A 41 12.38 7.49 5.54
N LEU A 42 11.86 6.26 5.71
CA LEU A 42 12.64 5.04 5.52
C LEU A 42 12.95 4.81 4.03
N ILE A 43 14.24 4.65 3.70
CA ILE A 43 14.70 4.27 2.36
C ILE A 43 14.67 2.74 2.26
N LEU A 44 13.71 2.19 1.50
CA LEU A 44 13.53 0.74 1.38
C LEU A 44 14.43 0.08 0.34
N VAL A 45 14.82 0.82 -0.70
CA VAL A 45 15.52 0.31 -1.87
C VAL A 45 16.58 1.32 -2.30
N THR A 46 17.75 0.80 -2.66
CA THR A 46 18.82 1.55 -3.32
C THR A 46 19.38 0.72 -4.48
N PRO A 47 19.77 1.34 -5.61
CA PRO A 47 19.59 2.75 -5.96
C PRO A 47 18.11 3.14 -6.18
N PRO A 48 17.75 4.44 -6.11
CA PRO A 48 16.41 4.90 -6.45
C PRO A 48 16.07 4.61 -7.91
N LEU A 49 14.78 4.62 -8.25
CA LEU A 49 14.31 4.47 -9.62
C LEU A 49 14.76 5.68 -10.45
N SER A 50 15.54 5.43 -11.49
CA SER A 50 16.10 6.44 -12.41
C SER A 50 15.68 6.23 -13.86
N GLY A 51 14.68 5.37 -14.09
CA GLY A 51 14.07 5.07 -15.38
C GLY A 51 14.71 3.91 -16.16
N LEU A 52 15.99 3.61 -15.92
CA LEU A 52 16.72 2.53 -16.60
C LEU A 52 16.88 1.26 -15.73
N ASN A 53 16.36 1.29 -14.50
CA ASN A 53 16.55 0.22 -13.52
C ASN A 53 15.21 -0.30 -12.98
N TYR A 54 14.13 -0.17 -13.75
CA TYR A 54 12.79 -0.50 -13.29
C TYR A 54 12.66 -1.96 -12.84
N HIS A 55 13.23 -2.93 -13.57
CA HIS A 55 13.09 -4.34 -13.20
C HIS A 55 13.79 -4.70 -11.89
N SER A 56 15.03 -4.21 -11.70
CA SER A 56 15.79 -4.45 -10.48
C SER A 56 15.18 -3.68 -9.29
N TRP A 57 14.78 -2.43 -9.51
CA TRP A 57 14.10 -1.61 -8.50
C TRP A 57 12.75 -2.22 -8.08
N SER A 58 11.89 -2.56 -9.04
CA SER A 58 10.55 -3.11 -8.76
C SER A 58 10.63 -4.45 -8.04
N ARG A 59 11.62 -5.29 -8.38
CA ARG A 59 11.87 -6.54 -7.66
C ARG A 59 12.29 -6.28 -6.22
N ALA A 60 13.23 -5.38 -5.99
CA ALA A 60 13.69 -5.03 -4.65
C ALA A 60 12.58 -4.41 -3.80
N MET A 61 11.79 -3.50 -4.38
CA MET A 61 10.67 -2.85 -3.70
C MET A 61 9.57 -3.85 -3.33
N THR A 62 9.24 -4.78 -4.25
CA THR A 62 8.31 -5.87 -3.98
C THR A 62 8.77 -6.74 -2.81
N MET A 63 10.08 -7.04 -2.73
CA MET A 63 10.64 -7.82 -1.62
C MET A 63 10.55 -7.07 -0.29
N ALA A 64 10.87 -5.78 -0.27
CA ALA A 64 10.79 -4.94 0.91
C ALA A 64 9.36 -4.78 1.43
N LEU A 65 8.38 -4.58 0.54
CA LEU A 65 6.97 -4.49 0.94
C LEU A 65 6.41 -5.84 1.40
N ARG A 66 6.85 -6.95 0.78
CA ARG A 66 6.44 -8.30 1.19
C ARG A 66 6.94 -8.65 2.59
N SER A 67 8.18 -8.31 2.95
CA SER A 67 8.70 -8.56 4.30
C SER A 67 7.96 -7.77 5.39
N LYS A 68 7.22 -6.73 4.98
CA LYS A 68 6.39 -5.86 5.83
C LYS A 68 4.89 -6.16 5.75
N ASN A 69 4.47 -7.19 5.03
CA ASN A 69 3.05 -7.51 4.76
C ASN A 69 2.26 -6.37 4.06
N LYS A 70 2.94 -5.53 3.27
CA LYS A 70 2.35 -4.37 2.57
C LYS A 70 2.14 -4.55 1.08
N LEU A 71 2.50 -5.72 0.53
CA LEU A 71 2.39 -5.97 -0.92
C LEU A 71 0.94 -5.84 -1.45
N HIS A 72 -0.05 -6.11 -0.61
CA HIS A 72 -1.46 -6.10 -1.02
C HIS A 72 -2.04 -4.71 -1.31
N PHE A 73 -1.39 -3.66 -0.80
CA PHE A 73 -1.79 -2.26 -1.07
C PHE A 73 -1.42 -1.87 -2.50
N ILE A 74 -0.20 -2.18 -2.95
CA ILE A 74 0.29 -1.74 -4.26
C ILE A 74 -0.23 -2.58 -5.44
N ASN A 75 -0.70 -3.80 -5.18
CA ASN A 75 -1.26 -4.67 -6.22
C ASN A 75 -2.80 -4.63 -6.30
N GLY A 76 -3.44 -3.78 -5.48
CA GLY A 76 -4.89 -3.62 -5.44
C GLY A 76 -5.69 -4.81 -4.88
N SER A 77 -5.03 -5.84 -4.34
CA SER A 77 -5.73 -6.99 -3.75
C SER A 77 -6.34 -6.70 -2.37
N LEU A 78 -5.95 -5.59 -1.73
CA LEU A 78 -6.57 -5.07 -0.53
C LEU A 78 -7.20 -3.69 -0.85
N PRO A 79 -8.44 -3.66 -1.37
CA PRO A 79 -9.11 -2.41 -1.67
C PRO A 79 -9.39 -1.62 -0.39
N ARG A 80 -9.48 -0.30 -0.52
CA ARG A 80 -9.86 0.58 0.58
C ARG A 80 -11.29 0.23 1.05
N PRO A 81 -11.52 0.04 2.36
CA PRO A 81 -12.85 -0.11 2.92
C PRO A 81 -13.74 1.13 2.70
N ASP A 82 -15.06 0.97 2.89
CA ASP A 82 -15.99 2.10 2.92
C ASP A 82 -15.65 3.07 4.06
N ASP A 83 -15.98 4.36 3.90
CA ASP A 83 -15.67 5.40 4.88
C ASP A 83 -16.30 5.14 6.27
N GLU A 84 -17.44 4.44 6.30
CA GLU A 84 -18.13 4.06 7.54
C GLU A 84 -17.46 2.87 8.25
N ASP A 85 -16.56 2.15 7.58
CA ASP A 85 -15.77 1.09 8.20
C ASP A 85 -14.64 1.73 9.01
N HIS A 86 -14.48 1.29 10.26
CA HIS A 86 -13.39 1.69 11.14
C HIS A 86 -12.00 1.36 10.53
N ASP A 87 -11.95 0.39 9.60
CA ASP A 87 -10.73 -0.05 8.95
C ASP A 87 -10.25 0.92 7.86
N SER A 88 -11.11 1.84 7.39
CA SER A 88 -10.75 2.88 6.40
C SER A 88 -9.57 3.72 6.90
N ILE A 89 -9.62 4.18 8.15
CA ILE A 89 -8.55 4.99 8.76
C ILE A 89 -7.25 4.19 8.88
N ALA A 90 -7.33 2.90 9.21
CA ALA A 90 -6.16 2.04 9.33
C ALA A 90 -5.51 1.76 7.96
N TRP A 91 -6.35 1.57 6.95
CA TRP A 91 -5.95 1.44 5.55
C TRP A 91 -5.27 2.73 5.06
N ASP A 92 -5.90 3.89 5.25
CA ASP A 92 -5.39 5.21 4.81
C ASP A 92 -4.01 5.51 5.39
N ARG A 93 -3.80 5.18 6.67
CA ARG A 93 -2.50 5.33 7.33
C ARG A 93 -1.43 4.43 6.71
N CYS A 94 -1.77 3.18 6.40
CA CYS A 94 -0.83 2.25 5.77
C CYS A 94 -0.51 2.67 4.34
N ASP A 95 -1.52 3.06 3.57
CA ASP A 95 -1.35 3.47 2.19
C ASP A 95 -0.47 4.74 2.09
N THR A 96 -0.75 5.75 2.92
CA THR A 96 0.07 6.98 3.03
C THR A 96 1.54 6.69 3.38
N MET A 97 1.78 5.71 4.26
CA MET A 97 3.14 5.28 4.62
C MET A 97 3.86 4.67 3.41
N ILE A 98 3.16 3.83 2.63
CA ILE A 98 3.72 3.19 1.45
C ILE A 98 3.99 4.22 0.35
N MET A 99 3.08 5.18 0.13
CA MET A 99 3.31 6.30 -0.77
C MET A 99 4.60 7.05 -0.40
N SER A 100 4.80 7.35 0.88
CA SER A 100 6.02 8.01 1.37
C SER A 100 7.28 7.19 1.08
N TRP A 101 7.24 5.87 1.30
CA TRP A 101 8.36 5.01 0.97
C TRP A 101 8.67 4.97 -0.52
N ILE A 102 7.65 4.87 -1.38
CA ILE A 102 7.83 4.91 -2.84
C ILE A 102 8.48 6.24 -3.23
N SER A 103 7.93 7.38 -2.78
CA SER A 103 8.44 8.71 -3.11
C SER A 103 9.90 8.94 -2.69
N ASN A 104 10.38 8.25 -1.65
CA ASN A 104 11.75 8.32 -1.17
C ASN A 104 12.74 7.42 -1.94
N VAL A 105 12.25 6.44 -2.69
CA VAL A 105 13.09 5.51 -3.47
C VAL A 105 12.96 5.71 -4.98
N VAL A 106 12.46 6.86 -5.41
CA VAL A 106 12.43 7.28 -6.81
C VAL A 106 13.19 8.59 -6.96
N ASP A 107 13.73 8.84 -8.15
CA ASP A 107 14.42 10.10 -8.42
C ASP A 107 13.46 11.30 -8.30
N ALA A 108 14.03 12.47 -7.98
CA ALA A 108 13.25 13.67 -7.66
C ALA A 108 12.23 14.06 -8.75
N GLU A 109 12.60 13.94 -10.03
CA GLU A 109 11.71 14.23 -11.16
C GLU A 109 10.53 13.26 -11.21
N ILE A 110 10.77 11.97 -10.95
CA ILE A 110 9.72 10.95 -10.88
C ILE A 110 8.82 11.20 -9.68
N SER A 111 9.41 11.52 -8.52
CA SER A 111 8.69 11.85 -7.28
C SER A 111 7.69 12.99 -7.49
N GLN A 112 8.08 14.06 -8.19
CA GLN A 112 7.18 15.17 -8.52
C GLN A 112 6.01 14.74 -9.42
N SER A 113 6.24 13.79 -10.33
CA SER A 113 5.22 13.34 -11.27
C SER A 113 4.14 12.45 -10.65
N VAL A 114 4.42 11.84 -9.49
CA VAL A 114 3.50 10.94 -8.78
C VAL A 114 2.88 11.58 -7.52
N LEU A 115 3.25 12.82 -7.21
CA LEU A 115 2.83 13.55 -6.01
C LEU A 115 1.30 13.72 -5.89
N TRP A 116 0.61 13.78 -7.03
CA TRP A 116 -0.83 14.07 -7.10
C TRP A 116 -1.72 12.82 -7.14
N MET A 117 -1.11 11.63 -7.02
CA MET A 117 -1.85 10.38 -7.03
C MET A 117 -2.37 10.08 -5.63
N ASP A 118 -3.55 9.50 -5.52
CA ASP A 118 -4.26 9.40 -4.25
C ASP A 118 -3.92 8.11 -3.49
N THR A 119 -3.38 7.10 -4.18
CA THR A 119 -3.05 5.81 -3.56
C THR A 119 -1.69 5.25 -3.96
N ALA A 120 -1.11 4.42 -3.09
CA ALA A 120 0.13 3.69 -3.41
C ALA A 120 -0.04 2.75 -4.61
N SER A 121 -1.24 2.20 -4.82
CA SER A 121 -1.53 1.33 -5.97
C SER A 121 -1.49 2.08 -7.29
N GLU A 122 -2.02 3.31 -7.33
CA GLU A 122 -1.97 4.18 -8.50
C GLU A 122 -0.53 4.55 -8.85
N ILE A 123 0.25 5.00 -7.86
CA ILE A 123 1.68 5.30 -8.04
C ILE A 123 2.40 4.06 -8.61
N TRP A 124 2.19 2.90 -8.01
CA TRP A 124 2.85 1.67 -8.44
C TRP A 124 2.52 1.30 -9.89
N GLN A 125 1.26 1.43 -10.29
CA GLN A 125 0.81 1.12 -11.64
C GLN A 125 1.36 2.11 -12.67
N ASP A 126 1.35 3.40 -12.36
CA ASP A 126 1.91 4.44 -13.23
C ASP A 126 3.42 4.26 -13.46
N LEU A 127 4.18 4.01 -12.40
CA LEU A 127 5.61 3.71 -12.53
C LEU A 127 5.86 2.47 -13.40
N LYS A 128 5.01 1.45 -13.27
CA LYS A 128 5.07 0.26 -14.12
C LYS A 128 4.80 0.59 -15.58
N GLU A 129 3.75 1.32 -15.88
CA GLU A 129 3.39 1.67 -17.26
C GLU A 129 4.46 2.52 -17.94
N ARG A 130 5.03 3.49 -17.22
CA ARG A 130 6.05 4.40 -17.75
C ARG A 130 7.40 3.74 -18.01
N PHE A 131 7.87 2.91 -17.07
CA PHE A 131 9.28 2.47 -17.09
C PHE A 131 9.48 0.99 -17.43
N TYR A 132 8.43 0.17 -17.44
CA TYR A 132 8.56 -1.25 -17.78
C TYR A 132 9.09 -1.47 -19.20
N GLN A 133 8.57 -0.76 -20.20
CA GLN A 133 8.99 -0.95 -21.59
C GLN A 133 10.36 -0.32 -21.88
N GLY A 134 10.64 0.87 -21.32
CA GLY A 134 11.90 1.58 -21.55
C GLY A 134 13.13 0.78 -21.08
N ASP A 135 13.02 0.09 -19.94
CA ASP A 135 14.08 -0.77 -19.41
C ASP A 135 14.35 -1.99 -20.32
N VAL A 136 13.30 -2.64 -20.84
CA VAL A 136 13.42 -3.80 -21.76
C VAL A 136 14.17 -3.44 -23.04
N PHE A 137 13.86 -2.29 -23.66
CA PHE A 137 14.54 -1.86 -24.88
C PHE A 137 16.02 -1.58 -24.62
N ARG A 138 16.34 -0.88 -23.52
CA ARG A 138 17.73 -0.58 -23.19
C ARG A 138 18.57 -1.83 -22.94
N ILE A 139 18.01 -2.82 -22.23
CA ILE A 139 18.69 -4.11 -22.00
C ILE A 139 18.98 -4.79 -23.34
N SER A 140 18.03 -4.76 -24.28
CA SER A 140 18.18 -5.38 -25.60
C SER A 140 19.27 -4.68 -26.43
N ASP A 141 19.27 -3.35 -26.46
CA ASP A 141 20.28 -2.56 -27.19
C ASP A 141 21.70 -2.84 -26.66
N ILE A 142 21.87 -2.91 -25.33
CA ILE A 142 23.16 -3.23 -24.71
C ILE A 142 23.62 -4.64 -25.09
N GLN A 143 22.70 -5.62 -25.13
CA GLN A 143 23.05 -6.98 -25.55
C GLN A 143 23.54 -7.01 -27.00
N GLU A 144 22.87 -6.30 -27.90
CA GLU A 144 23.27 -6.19 -29.32
C GLU A 144 24.65 -5.51 -29.48
N GLU A 145 24.91 -4.42 -28.74
CA GLU A 145 26.21 -3.75 -28.74
C GLU A 145 27.33 -4.69 -28.24
N ILE A 146 27.08 -5.49 -27.19
CA ILE A 146 28.06 -6.49 -26.71
C ILE A 146 28.31 -7.57 -27.75
N TYR A 147 27.28 -8.03 -28.47
CA TYR A 147 27.44 -9.04 -29.52
C TYR A 147 28.24 -8.50 -30.71
N THR A 148 27.97 -7.27 -31.14
CA THR A 148 28.68 -6.63 -32.25
C THR A 148 30.14 -6.29 -31.90
N LEU A 149 30.43 -5.90 -30.65
CA LEU A 149 31.81 -5.63 -30.19
C LEU A 149 32.67 -6.89 -30.00
N LYS A 150 32.05 -8.08 -29.93
CA LYS A 150 32.74 -9.37 -29.81
C LYS A 150 32.98 -10.08 -31.15
N GLN A 151 32.59 -9.46 -32.26
CA GLN A 151 32.73 -9.97 -33.63
C GLN A 151 33.97 -9.39 -34.31
#